data_AF-A0A392NGQ1-F1
#
_entry.id   AF-A0A392NGQ1-F1
#
_cell.length_a   1.000
_cell.length_b   1.000
_cell.length_c   1.000
_cell.angle_alpha   90.00
_cell.angle_beta   90.00
_cell.angle_gamma   90.00
#
_symmetry.space_group_name_H-M   'P 1'
#
loop_
_entity.id
_entity.type
_entity.pdbx_description
1 polymer ?
#
loop_
_entity_poly.entity_id
_entity_poly.type
_entity_poly.pdbx_seq_one_letter_code
_entity_poly.pdbx_strand_id
1 'polypeptide(L)'
;AQSMALLKNWSPVNWEETFNTFPRKLHPRTVVHNWLGPGVCPKVVARGLRCIFSNQGVWYLDHVDVPWDVVYNAEPLEGIHEASQQKLVLGGEVCMWAERADTSDVQQTIWPRAAAAAG
;
A
#
# COMPACT_ATOMS: atom_id res chain seq x y z
N ALA A 1 8.11 9.46 17.40
CA ALA A 1 6.95 8.56 17.26
C ALA A 1 7.36 7.09 17.12
N GLN A 2 8.19 6.69 16.13
CA GLN A 2 8.58 5.29 15.94
C GLN A 2 9.21 4.63 17.18
N SER A 3 10.08 5.35 17.91
CA SER A 3 10.72 4.82 19.12
C SER A 3 9.72 4.35 20.19
N MET A 4 8.59 5.05 20.37
CA MET A 4 7.55 4.66 21.33
C MET A 4 6.84 3.37 20.91
N ALA A 5 6.56 3.20 19.61
CA ALA A 5 5.95 1.97 19.09
C ALA A 5 6.92 0.78 19.24
N LEU A 6 8.22 1.00 18.99
CA LEU A 6 9.24 -0.03 19.12
C LEU A 6 9.43 -0.50 20.57
N LEU A 7 9.36 0.41 21.55
CA LEU A 7 9.38 0.06 22.98
C LEU A 7 8.21 -0.87 23.38
N LYS A 8 7.08 -0.79 22.66
CA LYS A 8 5.91 -1.68 22.84
C LYS A 8 5.93 -2.92 21.96
N ASN A 9 7.05 -3.17 21.27
CA ASN A 9 7.22 -4.25 20.29
C ASN A 9 6.23 -4.19 19.10
N TRP A 10 5.75 -3.00 18.75
CA TRP A 10 4.89 -2.81 17.59
C TRP A 10 5.69 -2.59 16.30
N SER A 11 5.10 -2.91 15.16
CA SER A 11 5.63 -2.54 13.84
C SER A 11 4.93 -1.28 13.37
N PRO A 12 5.61 -0.13 13.27
CA PRO A 12 4.99 1.08 12.74
C PRO A 12 4.74 0.91 11.23
N VAL A 13 3.53 1.26 10.80
CA VAL A 13 3.17 1.44 9.39
C VAL A 13 3.14 2.93 9.12
N ASN A 14 3.80 3.36 8.05
CA ASN A 14 3.87 4.76 7.66
C ASN A 14 3.56 4.90 6.17
N TRP A 15 2.83 5.95 5.80
CA TRP A 15 2.76 6.39 4.41
C TRP A 15 4.15 6.71 3.86
N GLU A 16 4.30 6.50 2.56
CA GLU A 16 5.56 6.55 1.85
C GLU A 16 6.31 7.88 1.91
N GLU A 17 5.66 9.00 2.20
CA GLU A 17 6.31 10.30 2.34
C GLU A 17 7.38 10.27 3.43
N THR A 18 7.17 9.45 4.47
CA THR A 18 8.16 9.24 5.54
C THR A 18 9.42 8.58 4.99
N PHE A 19 9.26 7.62 4.08
CA PHE A 19 10.36 6.97 3.37
C PHE A 19 11.02 7.91 2.36
N ASN A 20 10.22 8.63 1.57
CA ASN A 20 10.70 9.54 0.54
C ASN A 20 11.51 10.70 1.14
N THR A 21 11.08 11.20 2.30
CA THR A 21 11.75 12.33 2.98
C THR A 21 12.93 11.87 3.85
N PHE A 22 12.82 10.73 4.52
CA PHE A 22 13.82 10.28 5.51
C PHE A 22 14.27 8.82 5.32
N PRO A 23 14.76 8.43 4.12
CA PRO A 23 14.98 7.03 3.77
C PRO A 23 16.06 6.32 4.62
N ARG A 24 16.93 7.09 5.27
CA ARG A 24 18.02 6.59 6.15
C ARG A 24 17.66 6.61 7.64
N LYS A 25 16.53 7.20 8.03
CA LYS A 25 16.14 7.36 9.45
C LYS A 25 15.04 6.39 9.89
N LEU A 26 14.57 5.54 8.99
CA LEU A 26 13.57 4.53 9.30
C LEU A 26 14.21 3.33 10.00
N HIS A 27 13.53 2.84 11.03
CA HIS A 27 13.91 1.60 11.69
C HIS A 27 13.65 0.40 10.77
N PRO A 28 14.47 -0.68 10.78
CA PRO A 28 14.27 -1.86 9.92
C PRO A 28 12.90 -2.56 10.08
N ARG A 29 12.23 -2.33 11.22
CA ARG A 29 10.88 -2.86 11.50
C ARG A 29 9.76 -2.03 10.86
N THR A 30 10.04 -0.84 10.33
CA THR A 30 9.01 -0.02 9.69
C THR A 30 8.46 -0.71 8.45
N VAL A 31 7.14 -0.66 8.30
CA VAL A 31 6.43 -1.04 7.07
C VAL A 31 6.06 0.25 6.34
N VAL A 32 6.37 0.32 5.05
CA VAL A 32 6.05 1.47 4.20
C VAL A 32 4.80 1.15 3.39
N HIS A 33 3.82 2.04 3.42
CA HIS A 33 2.57 1.92 2.68
C HIS A 33 2.63 2.85 1.47
N ASN A 34 2.74 2.26 0.27
CA ASN A 34 2.87 2.96 -1.00
C ASN A 34 1.49 3.35 -1.55
N TRP A 35 1.26 4.63 -1.86
CA TRP A 35 -0.07 5.09 -2.30
C TRP A 35 -0.08 6.11 -3.45
N LEU A 36 0.90 7.00 -3.61
CA LEU A 36 0.89 8.04 -4.64
C LEU A 36 1.05 7.47 -6.05
N GLY A 37 1.83 6.41 -6.21
CA GLY A 37 2.17 5.88 -7.53
C GLY A 37 3.01 4.60 -7.52
N PRO A 38 3.50 4.18 -8.70
CA PRO A 38 4.36 3.01 -8.79
C PRO A 38 5.79 3.28 -8.32
N GLY A 39 6.55 2.22 -8.07
CA GLY A 39 8.01 2.28 -7.92
C GLY A 39 8.55 2.56 -6.52
N VAL A 40 7.72 2.87 -5.52
CA VAL A 40 8.19 2.97 -4.12
C VAL A 40 8.42 1.62 -3.49
N CYS A 41 7.53 0.63 -3.66
CA CYS A 41 7.77 -0.70 -3.12
C CYS A 41 9.11 -1.31 -3.57
N PRO A 42 9.52 -1.27 -4.86
CA PRO A 42 10.86 -1.69 -5.28
C PRO A 42 12.01 -1.01 -4.50
N LYS A 43 11.92 0.30 -4.27
CA LYS A 43 12.93 1.06 -3.52
C LYS A 43 12.94 0.70 -2.04
N VAL A 44 11.78 0.42 -1.47
CA VAL A 44 11.60 0.03 -0.06
C VAL A 44 12.23 -1.34 0.19
N VAL A 45 11.88 -2.34 -0.63
CA VAL A 45 12.40 -3.71 -0.48
C VAL A 45 13.89 -3.81 -0.80
N ALA A 46 14.40 -3.01 -1.74
CA ALA A 46 15.83 -2.91 -2.01
C ALA A 46 16.64 -2.38 -0.81
N ARG A 47 15.99 -1.69 0.14
CA ARG A 47 16.58 -1.24 1.40
C ARG A 47 16.33 -2.20 2.57
N GLY A 48 15.73 -3.36 2.32
CA GLY A 48 15.41 -4.36 3.33
C GLY A 48 14.22 -4.01 4.21
N LEU A 49 13.41 -3.01 3.83
CA LEU A 49 12.17 -2.66 4.52
C LEU A 49 10.99 -3.39 3.90
N ARG A 50 9.90 -3.51 4.66
CA ARG A 50 8.67 -4.16 4.21
C ARG A 50 7.73 -3.15 3.55
N CYS A 51 6.98 -3.58 2.53
CA CYS A 51 6.04 -2.74 1.80
C CYS A 51 4.60 -3.29 1.83
N ILE A 52 3.62 -2.39 1.85
CA ILE A 52 2.21 -2.64 1.53
C ILE A 52 1.89 -1.81 0.29
N PHE A 53 1.29 -2.43 -0.73
CA PHE A 53 0.93 -1.78 -1.98
C PHE A 53 -0.52 -1.25 -1.96
N SER A 54 -0.72 0.03 -2.26
CA SER A 54 -2.04 0.67 -2.38
C SER A 54 -2.01 1.82 -3.38
N ASN A 55 -1.35 1.64 -4.53
CA ASN A 55 -1.21 2.68 -5.54
C ASN A 55 -2.59 3.25 -5.94
N GLN A 56 -2.79 4.55 -5.75
CA GLN A 56 -4.05 5.26 -6.00
C GLN A 56 -4.51 5.21 -7.46
N GLY A 57 -3.59 4.99 -8.40
CA GLY A 57 -3.94 4.86 -9.80
C GLY A 57 -4.69 3.56 -10.12
N VAL A 58 -4.67 2.58 -9.22
CA VAL A 58 -5.24 1.25 -9.46
C VAL A 58 -6.09 0.71 -8.30
N TRP A 59 -5.74 0.98 -7.04
CA TRP A 59 -6.37 0.38 -5.85
C TRP A 59 -7.06 1.40 -4.93
N TYR A 60 -7.24 2.65 -5.36
CA TYR A 60 -8.16 3.59 -4.68
C TYR A 60 -9.55 3.45 -5.28
N LEU A 61 -10.49 2.99 -4.48
CA LEU A 61 -11.87 2.72 -4.88
C LEU A 61 -12.74 3.99 -4.84
N ASP A 62 -12.35 5.01 -4.09
CA ASP A 62 -12.98 6.34 -4.14
C ASP A 62 -12.72 7.06 -5.48
N HIS A 63 -11.73 6.61 -6.26
CA HIS A 63 -11.59 6.92 -7.68
C HIS A 63 -12.58 6.05 -8.48
N VAL A 64 -13.82 6.52 -8.57
CA VAL A 64 -14.95 5.76 -9.15
C VAL A 64 -14.82 5.45 -10.65
N ASP A 65 -13.92 6.14 -11.34
CA ASP A 65 -13.59 5.94 -12.75
C ASP A 65 -12.61 4.77 -12.98
N VAL A 66 -11.99 4.23 -11.94
CA VAL A 66 -11.13 3.03 -12.03
C VAL A 66 -12.01 1.78 -12.13
N PRO A 67 -12.01 1.07 -13.27
CA PRO A 67 -12.84 -0.11 -13.46
C PRO A 67 -12.20 -1.34 -12.77
N TRP A 68 -13.01 -2.36 -12.50
CA TRP A 68 -12.58 -3.54 -11.72
C TRP A 68 -11.45 -4.32 -12.39
N ASP A 69 -11.36 -4.33 -13.71
CA ASP A 69 -10.32 -5.02 -14.46
C ASP A 69 -8.95 -4.34 -14.32
N VAL A 70 -8.92 -3.01 -14.15
CA VAL A 70 -7.68 -2.29 -13.79
C VAL A 70 -7.24 -2.64 -12.38
N VAL A 71 -8.17 -2.77 -11.43
CA VAL A 71 -7.89 -3.24 -10.07
C VAL A 71 -7.31 -4.66 -10.10
N TYR A 72 -7.93 -5.56 -10.87
CA TYR A 72 -7.54 -6.97 -11.01
C TYR A 72 -6.16 -7.16 -11.63
N ASN A 73 -5.84 -6.39 -12.68
CA ASN A 73 -4.58 -6.54 -13.42
C ASN A 73 -3.39 -5.82 -12.77
N ALA A 74 -3.59 -5.12 -11.64
CA ALA A 74 -2.51 -4.48 -10.92
C ALA A 74 -1.57 -5.52 -10.29
N GLU A 75 -0.25 -5.34 -10.49
CA GLU A 75 0.77 -6.27 -10.03
C GLU A 75 1.58 -5.66 -8.86
N PRO A 76 1.37 -6.08 -7.60
CA PRO A 76 2.08 -5.53 -6.44
C PRO A 76 3.59 -5.76 -6.44
N LEU A 77 4.07 -6.75 -7.20
CA LEU A 77 5.49 -7.07 -7.35
C LEU A 77 6.14 -6.39 -8.57
N GLU A 78 5.44 -5.48 -9.25
CA GLU A 78 5.96 -4.79 -10.43
C GLU A 78 7.31 -4.12 -10.13
N GLY A 79 8.33 -4.47 -10.92
CA GLY A 79 9.70 -3.97 -10.74
C GLY A 79 10.49 -4.64 -9.59
N ILE A 80 10.01 -5.74 -9.00
CA ILE A 80 10.68 -6.52 -7.96
C ILE A 80 10.96 -7.94 -8.47
N HIS A 81 12.18 -8.19 -8.94
CA HIS A 81 12.55 -9.46 -9.56
C HIS A 81 13.16 -10.48 -8.59
N GLU A 82 13.81 -10.01 -7.52
CA GLU A 82 14.49 -10.88 -6.57
C GLU A 82 13.50 -11.53 -5.58
N ALA A 83 13.47 -12.86 -5.52
CA ALA A 83 12.56 -13.59 -4.63
C ALA A 83 12.74 -13.26 -3.14
N SER A 84 13.96 -12.86 -2.74
CA SER A 84 14.25 -12.40 -1.38
C SER A 84 13.58 -11.04 -1.08
N GLN A 85 13.49 -10.16 -2.07
CA GLN A 85 12.84 -8.85 -1.97
C GLN A 85 11.32 -8.94 -2.11
N GLN A 86 10.82 -9.85 -2.96
CA GLN A 86 9.38 -10.10 -3.09
C GLN A 86 8.75 -10.49 -1.75
N LYS A 87 9.46 -11.28 -0.92
CA LYS A 87 9.02 -11.64 0.45
C LYS A 87 8.86 -10.45 1.40
N LEU A 88 9.42 -9.29 1.07
CA LEU A 88 9.27 -8.07 1.86
C LEU A 88 7.99 -7.29 1.48
N VAL A 89 7.35 -7.62 0.36
CA VAL A 89 6.01 -7.13 0.04
C VAL A 89 5.01 -7.98 0.81
N LEU A 90 4.26 -7.35 1.73
CA LEU A 90 3.33 -8.04 2.62
C LEU A 90 1.97 -8.32 1.99
N GLY A 91 1.75 -7.81 0.78
CA GLY A 91 0.47 -7.75 0.10
C GLY A 91 0.12 -6.29 -0.19
N GLY A 92 -1.17 -5.98 -0.14
CA GLY A 92 -1.62 -4.62 -0.27
C GLY A 92 -3.06 -4.40 0.16
N GLU A 93 -3.50 -3.16 0.06
CA GLU A 93 -4.83 -2.72 0.51
C GLU A 93 -5.51 -1.92 -0.60
N VAL A 94 -6.79 -2.20 -0.81
CA VAL A 94 -7.66 -1.27 -1.54
C VAL A 94 -8.15 -0.20 -0.57
N CYS A 95 -8.13 1.06 -0.98
CA CYS A 95 -8.52 2.18 -0.13
C CYS A 95 -9.87 2.73 -0.57
N MET A 96 -10.74 3.05 0.38
CA MET A 96 -11.99 3.79 0.15
C MET A 96 -11.97 5.01 1.07
N TRP A 97 -11.47 6.13 0.55
CA TRP A 97 -11.53 7.37 1.31
C TRP A 97 -12.95 7.95 1.32
N ALA A 98 -13.29 8.63 2.41
CA ALA A 98 -14.68 8.96 2.76
C ALA A 98 -15.13 10.36 2.29
N GLU A 99 -14.38 11.04 1.42
CA GLU A 99 -14.72 12.38 0.93
C GLU A 99 -16.07 12.41 0.22
N ARG A 100 -16.45 11.30 -0.42
CA ARG A 100 -17.70 11.15 -1.17
C ARG A 100 -18.48 9.88 -0.86
N ALA A 101 -18.03 9.07 0.09
CA ALA A 101 -18.67 7.83 0.47
C ALA A 101 -19.20 7.91 1.91
N ASP A 102 -20.43 7.46 2.12
CA ASP A 102 -21.05 7.37 3.43
C ASP A 102 -21.88 6.08 3.56
N THR A 103 -22.67 5.95 4.63
CA THR A 103 -23.46 4.74 4.88
C THR A 103 -24.52 4.47 3.81
N SER A 104 -24.87 5.44 2.97
CA SER A 104 -25.85 5.28 1.89
C SER A 104 -25.30 4.57 0.66
N ASP A 105 -23.99 4.66 0.40
CA ASP A 105 -23.38 4.18 -0.84
C ASP A 105 -22.11 3.33 -0.65
N VAL A 106 -21.46 3.35 0.52
CA VAL A 106 -20.17 2.69 0.78
C VAL A 106 -20.10 1.23 0.30
N GLN A 107 -21.16 0.44 0.49
CA GLN A 107 -21.17 -0.96 0.09
C GLN A 107 -21.20 -1.12 -1.43
N GLN A 108 -21.99 -0.30 -2.13
CA GLN A 108 -22.11 -0.32 -3.59
C GLN A 108 -20.87 0.26 -4.27
N THR A 109 -20.18 1.18 -3.59
CA THR A 109 -18.93 1.76 -4.09
C THR A 109 -17.76 0.78 -3.92
N ILE A 110 -17.69 0.05 -2.79
CA ILE A 110 -16.61 -0.91 -2.51
C ILE A 110 -16.77 -2.19 -3.34
N TRP A 111 -17.95 -2.80 -3.34
CA TRP A 111 -18.18 -4.11 -3.95
C TRP A 111 -18.84 -3.98 -5.33
N PRO A 112 -18.42 -4.78 -6.33
CA PRO A 112 -17.46 -5.89 -6.25
C PRO A 112 -16.00 -5.49 -6.49
N ARG A 113 -15.68 -4.20 -6.70
CA ARG A 113 -14.32 -3.77 -7.09
C ARG A 113 -13.23 -4.18 -6.11
N ALA A 114 -13.50 -4.14 -4.80
CA ALA A 114 -12.56 -4.63 -3.79
C ALA A 114 -12.22 -6.12 -3.96
N ALA A 115 -13.17 -6.94 -4.42
CA ALA A 115 -12.95 -8.37 -4.65
C ALA A 115 -11.96 -8.61 -5.81
N ALA A 116 -11.88 -7.70 -6.77
CA ALA A 116 -10.93 -7.79 -7.88
C ALA A 116 -9.46 -7.75 -7.40
N ALA A 117 -9.16 -7.02 -6.32
CA ALA A 117 -7.81 -6.99 -5.75
C ALA A 117 -7.43 -8.24 -4.94
N ALA A 118 -8.39 -9.09 -4.60
CA ALA A 118 -8.17 -10.28 -3.77
C ALA A 118 -7.87 -11.55 -4.58
N GLY A 119 -7.96 -11.47 -5.91
CA GLY A 119 -7.87 -12.59 -6.83
C GLY A 119 -6.45 -12.97 -7.28
#